data_AF-A0A3E1ES62-F1
#
_entry.id   AF-A0A3E1ES62-F1
#
_cell.length_a   1.000
_cell.length_b   1.000
_cell.length_c   1.000
_cell.angle_alpha   90.00
_cell.angle_beta   90.00
_cell.angle_gamma   90.00
#
_symmetry.space_group_name_H-M   'P 1'
#
loop_
_entity.id
_entity.type
_entity.pdbx_description
1 polymer ?
#
loop_
_entity_poly.entity_id
_entity_poly.type
_entity_poly.pdbx_seq_one_letter_code
_entity_poly.pdbx_strand_id
1 'polypeptide(L)'
;MEGAVGVDAVAERAGKVKWGCRGCGGEREGRGGDGRGEVWGMRAMKFVIGVLVMAVLGVRAEEAGTAPMVVKVLVLNYDPVSEGKRLHELFGWNNPRVMAKGCIEDMEKASGGRLRLEIAEWRDLDEIYAREDGGRYTVEEYVRNRRSGKGWVEKYMADYPRIFAEQRVAGMIDDGRVDEVWIFSDHYFGIWEASMAGPGAFFINGGVYPEVPVKRPFAFYGFNYERGVAEMLHNASHRTECTMNRIYGQWDLKRPRNNWEKFSANAVQSGGVAGVGTCHWPPNAVHDYDYSNLREVESWADDFLNYPELTGKTKKVSVRTWSPEGGDTHRDYMRWYFERLPKAAGVNADGRVNNWWRYLYDFGNYGKDGKPLSAGSEVVRVETGKEKTVVRVALRSAGMVRPESCVAGVFGLRVGGVARAGLAVEMSDARPGGYRVAAVRIEPGLTAEEVKGAELTLKGGMVSDLAGQTLPEATWTFTESEGEWRGVPERR
;
A
#
# COMPACT_ATOMS: atom_id res chain seq x y z
N MET A 1 -10.89 -31.80 -13.39
CA MET A 1 -11.40 -31.68 -14.77
C MET A 1 -12.50 -30.64 -14.75
N GLU A 2 -12.32 -29.58 -15.54
CA GLU A 2 -13.29 -28.63 -16.12
C GLU A 2 -14.35 -28.00 -15.18
N GLY A 3 -14.52 -26.68 -15.09
CA GLY A 3 -13.98 -25.59 -15.88
C GLY A 3 -14.33 -24.24 -15.24
N ALA A 4 -13.43 -23.27 -15.41
CA ALA A 4 -13.63 -21.88 -15.06
C ALA A 4 -14.50 -21.21 -16.15
N VAL A 5 -15.61 -20.59 -15.74
CA VAL A 5 -16.42 -19.75 -16.62
C VAL A 5 -16.00 -18.30 -16.38
N GLY A 6 -15.46 -17.70 -17.44
CA GLY A 6 -14.90 -16.35 -17.45
C GLY A 6 -15.94 -15.25 -17.30
N VAL A 7 -15.47 -14.13 -16.77
CA VAL A 7 -16.16 -12.85 -16.69
C VAL A 7 -15.47 -11.90 -17.66
N ASP A 8 -16.07 -11.74 -18.84
CA ASP A 8 -15.74 -10.71 -19.82
C ASP A 8 -17.05 -10.07 -20.27
N ALA A 9 -17.31 -8.85 -19.83
CA ALA A 9 -18.04 -7.82 -20.58
C ALA A 9 -18.20 -6.56 -19.73
N VAL A 10 -17.68 -5.43 -20.23
CA VAL A 10 -18.29 -4.09 -20.29
C VAL A 10 -17.17 -3.04 -20.25
N ALA A 11 -16.67 -2.63 -21.43
CA ALA A 11 -16.02 -1.34 -21.61
C ALA A 11 -15.89 -0.98 -23.11
N GLU A 12 -16.94 -0.37 -23.68
CA GLU A 12 -16.80 0.38 -24.93
C GLU A 12 -17.65 1.65 -24.87
N ARG A 13 -16.97 2.82 -24.89
CA ARG A 13 -17.21 3.99 -25.79
C ARG A 13 -16.72 5.31 -25.18
N ALA A 14 -15.66 5.86 -25.77
CA ALA A 14 -15.43 7.29 -26.03
C ALA A 14 -14.05 7.37 -26.73
N GLY A 15 -13.89 7.87 -27.96
CA GLY A 15 -14.27 9.20 -28.45
C GLY A 15 -12.97 9.95 -28.77
N LYS A 16 -12.49 9.84 -30.01
CA LYS A 16 -11.24 10.44 -30.51
C LYS A 16 -11.33 11.97 -30.60
N VAL A 17 -10.29 12.69 -30.16
CA VAL A 17 -9.98 14.05 -30.64
C VAL A 17 -8.47 14.20 -30.82
N LYS A 18 -8.06 14.57 -32.05
CA LYS A 18 -6.70 14.94 -32.46
C LYS A 18 -6.45 16.43 -32.17
N TRP A 19 -5.26 16.78 -31.67
CA TRP A 19 -4.72 18.13 -31.81
C TRP A 19 -3.28 18.08 -32.34
N GLY A 20 -3.03 18.87 -33.37
CA GLY A 20 -1.80 18.92 -34.16
C GLY A 20 -0.77 19.92 -33.61
N CYS A 21 0.47 19.69 -34.02
CA CYS A 21 1.67 20.41 -33.63
C CYS A 21 2.05 21.48 -34.68
N ARG A 22 2.50 22.66 -34.22
CA ARG A 22 3.34 23.68 -34.88
C ARG A 22 4.06 24.38 -33.71
N GLY A 23 5.33 24.77 -33.71
CA GLY A 23 6.34 25.03 -34.73
C GLY A 23 7.22 26.19 -34.20
N CYS A 24 8.47 26.26 -34.66
CA CYS A 24 9.52 27.28 -34.43
C CYS A 24 10.31 27.12 -33.10
N GLY A 25 11.65 27.13 -33.05
CA GLY A 25 12.68 27.56 -34.00
C GLY A 25 13.37 28.83 -33.50
N GLY A 26 14.67 28.78 -33.19
CA GLY A 26 15.48 29.97 -32.90
C GLY A 26 16.75 29.74 -32.08
N GLU A 27 17.88 29.54 -32.75
CA GLU A 27 19.23 29.78 -32.22
C GLU A 27 19.56 31.28 -32.21
N ARG A 28 20.41 31.74 -31.26
CA ARG A 28 21.59 32.58 -31.55
C ARG A 28 22.47 32.84 -30.32
N GLU A 29 23.76 32.84 -30.61
CA GLU A 29 24.93 33.17 -29.80
C GLU A 29 25.04 34.66 -29.41
N GLY A 30 25.85 34.96 -28.40
CA GLY A 30 26.35 36.32 -28.12
C GLY A 30 27.43 36.35 -27.03
N ARG A 31 28.63 36.79 -27.42
CA ARG A 31 29.90 36.82 -26.66
C ARG A 31 30.01 37.97 -25.65
N GLY A 32 30.89 37.78 -24.66
CA GLY A 32 32.00 38.70 -24.36
C GLY A 32 31.82 39.69 -23.21
N GLY A 33 32.76 39.68 -22.25
CA GLY A 33 32.94 40.73 -21.25
C GLY A 33 33.96 40.35 -20.17
N ASP A 34 35.21 40.78 -20.36
CA ASP A 34 36.31 40.71 -19.40
C ASP A 34 36.07 41.69 -18.23
N GLY A 35 36.46 41.28 -17.02
CA GLY A 35 36.25 42.02 -15.78
C GLY A 35 36.96 41.33 -14.62
N ARG A 36 38.24 41.67 -14.44
CA ARG A 36 39.06 41.29 -13.28
C ARG A 36 38.62 42.03 -12.02
N GLY A 37 38.57 41.31 -10.90
CA GLY A 37 38.63 41.87 -9.55
C GLY A 37 37.52 41.39 -8.62
N GLU A 38 37.89 40.62 -7.60
CA GLU A 38 37.14 40.45 -6.33
C GLU A 38 35.79 39.67 -6.31
N VAL A 39 35.75 38.37 -6.63
CA VAL A 39 34.78 37.43 -5.98
C VAL A 39 35.28 35.97 -6.02
N TRP A 40 36.49 35.66 -5.54
CA TRP A 40 36.94 34.24 -5.52
C TRP A 40 36.54 33.49 -4.24
N GLY A 41 36.49 34.15 -3.08
CA GLY A 41 36.07 33.52 -1.81
C GLY A 41 34.57 33.19 -1.75
N MET A 42 33.70 34.07 -2.26
CA MET A 42 32.24 33.90 -2.19
C MET A 42 31.67 32.93 -3.24
N ARG A 43 32.33 32.77 -4.39
CA ARG A 43 31.92 31.79 -5.41
C ARG A 43 32.35 30.37 -5.05
N ALA A 44 33.56 30.19 -4.52
CA ALA A 44 34.00 28.90 -3.99
C ALA A 44 33.15 28.48 -2.78
N MET A 45 32.83 29.39 -1.86
CA MET A 45 31.95 29.09 -0.73
C MET A 45 30.50 28.77 -1.16
N LYS A 46 29.91 29.51 -2.10
CA LYS A 46 28.58 29.20 -2.67
C LYS A 46 28.57 27.88 -3.43
N PHE A 47 29.66 27.54 -4.13
CA PHE A 47 29.80 26.26 -4.83
C PHE A 47 29.96 25.09 -3.85
N VAL A 48 30.80 25.23 -2.82
CA VAL A 48 30.97 24.22 -1.76
C VAL A 48 29.68 24.04 -0.96
N ILE A 49 28.98 25.11 -0.59
CA ILE A 49 27.67 25.03 0.07
C ILE A 49 26.64 24.37 -0.86
N GLY A 50 26.62 24.73 -2.15
CA GLY A 50 25.72 24.11 -3.13
C GLY A 50 25.96 22.61 -3.30
N VAL A 51 27.22 22.18 -3.41
CA VAL A 51 27.59 20.76 -3.49
C VAL A 51 27.25 20.02 -2.20
N LEU A 52 27.50 20.62 -1.03
CA LEU A 52 27.17 20.02 0.28
C LEU A 52 25.65 19.87 0.44
N VAL A 53 24.86 20.89 0.07
CA VAL A 53 23.38 20.84 0.13
C VAL A 53 22.83 19.76 -0.81
N MET A 54 23.35 19.67 -2.04
CA MET A 54 22.94 18.63 -2.99
C MET A 54 23.31 17.23 -2.49
N ALA A 55 24.48 17.05 -1.87
CA ALA A 55 24.87 15.79 -1.25
C ALA A 55 23.94 15.42 -0.09
N VAL A 56 23.60 16.37 0.79
CA VAL A 56 22.67 16.14 1.91
C VAL A 56 21.25 15.80 1.42
N LEU A 57 20.74 16.50 0.41
CA LEU A 57 19.43 16.20 -0.19
C LEU A 57 19.42 14.83 -0.87
N GLY A 58 20.50 14.46 -1.57
CA GLY A 58 20.68 13.14 -2.17
C GLY A 58 20.64 12.03 -1.12
N VAL A 59 21.41 12.17 -0.04
CA VAL A 59 21.44 11.21 1.07
C VAL A 59 20.06 11.06 1.73
N ARG A 60 19.32 12.15 1.92
CA ARG A 60 17.95 12.12 2.49
C ARG A 60 16.94 11.44 1.58
N ALA A 61 17.01 11.69 0.27
CA ALA A 61 16.16 11.02 -0.71
C ALA A 61 16.46 9.50 -0.78
N GLU A 62 17.73 9.12 -0.62
CA GLU A 62 18.14 7.72 -0.54
C GLU A 62 17.65 7.05 0.76
N GLU A 63 17.77 7.74 1.90
CA GLU A 63 17.23 7.31 3.20
C GLU A 63 15.73 7.05 3.10
N ALA A 64 14.95 8.00 2.56
CA ALA A 64 13.51 7.84 2.35
C ALA A 64 13.19 6.69 1.39
N GLY A 65 13.93 6.56 0.28
CA GLY A 65 13.68 5.53 -0.73
C GLY A 65 13.98 4.10 -0.24
N THR A 66 14.88 3.96 0.74
CA THR A 66 15.35 2.66 1.26
C THR A 66 14.81 2.31 2.66
N ALA A 67 14.27 3.27 3.40
CA ALA A 67 13.70 3.02 4.72
C ALA A 67 12.59 1.95 4.68
N PRO A 68 12.57 1.00 5.64
CA PRO A 68 11.52 -0.03 5.68
C PRO A 68 10.13 0.58 5.86
N MET A 69 9.20 0.22 4.99
CA MET A 69 7.78 0.46 5.21
C MET A 69 7.26 -0.57 6.21
N VAL A 70 6.79 -0.10 7.36
CA VAL A 70 6.08 -0.95 8.31
C VAL A 70 4.59 -0.88 8.00
N VAL A 71 3.99 -2.04 7.75
CA VAL A 71 2.56 -2.22 7.52
C VAL A 71 2.00 -3.02 8.68
N LYS A 72 1.12 -2.39 9.46
CA LYS A 72 0.49 -3.03 10.61
C LYS A 72 -0.78 -3.77 10.16
N VAL A 73 -0.86 -5.05 10.46
CA VAL A 73 -1.92 -5.94 10.00
C VAL A 73 -2.87 -6.29 11.14
N LEU A 74 -4.16 -6.16 10.89
CA LEU A 74 -5.21 -6.81 11.68
C LEU A 74 -5.55 -8.15 11.04
N VAL A 75 -5.44 -9.23 11.80
CA VAL A 75 -5.90 -10.54 11.36
C VAL A 75 -7.27 -10.84 11.94
N LEU A 76 -8.24 -11.11 11.08
CA LEU A 76 -9.57 -11.63 11.40
C LEU A 76 -9.61 -13.11 11.01
N ASN A 77 -9.44 -14.00 11.98
CA ASN A 77 -9.37 -15.44 11.77
C ASN A 77 -10.74 -16.08 12.05
N TYR A 78 -11.52 -16.31 10.99
CA TYR A 78 -12.79 -17.04 11.06
C TYR A 78 -12.52 -18.55 11.00
N ASP A 79 -12.16 -19.05 12.17
CA ASP A 79 -11.78 -20.44 12.41
C ASP A 79 -12.49 -20.91 13.69
N PRO A 80 -13.83 -21.00 13.68
CA PRO A 80 -14.61 -21.34 14.86
C PRO A 80 -14.29 -22.73 15.43
N VAL A 81 -14.70 -22.94 16.67
CA VAL A 81 -14.55 -24.21 17.37
C VAL A 81 -15.77 -25.09 17.11
N SER A 82 -15.53 -26.32 16.68
CA SER A 82 -16.55 -27.37 16.63
C SER A 82 -15.95 -28.68 17.11
N GLU A 83 -16.71 -29.45 17.89
CA GLU A 83 -16.25 -30.73 18.45
C GLU A 83 -14.94 -30.60 19.25
N GLY A 84 -14.76 -29.46 19.94
CA GLY A 84 -13.59 -29.16 20.76
C GLY A 84 -12.32 -28.82 19.96
N LYS A 85 -12.41 -28.62 18.64
CA LYS A 85 -11.28 -28.29 17.76
C LYS A 85 -11.60 -27.07 16.91
N ARG A 86 -10.58 -26.31 16.53
CA ARG A 86 -10.72 -25.28 15.48
C ARG A 86 -11.05 -25.93 14.14
N LEU A 87 -11.72 -25.23 13.22
CA LEU A 87 -12.09 -25.79 11.92
C LEU A 87 -10.88 -26.33 11.17
N HIS A 88 -9.77 -25.58 11.14
CA HIS A 88 -8.57 -26.04 10.45
C HIS A 88 -8.02 -27.35 11.05
N GLU A 89 -8.12 -27.55 12.36
CA GLU A 89 -7.71 -28.80 13.02
C GLU A 89 -8.72 -29.93 12.79
N LEU A 90 -10.01 -29.62 12.81
CA LEU A 90 -11.10 -30.58 12.60
C LEU A 90 -11.04 -31.18 11.20
N PHE A 91 -10.71 -30.38 10.19
CA PHE A 91 -10.66 -30.80 8.79
C PHE A 91 -9.24 -31.06 8.26
N GLY A 92 -8.20 -30.91 9.08
CA GLY A 92 -6.82 -31.18 8.69
C GLY A 92 -6.24 -30.19 7.68
N TRP A 93 -6.65 -28.92 7.77
CA TRP A 93 -6.15 -27.82 6.96
C TRP A 93 -4.94 -27.14 7.60
N ASN A 94 -4.36 -26.18 6.88
CA ASN A 94 -3.16 -25.49 7.34
C ASN A 94 -3.46 -24.55 8.52
N ASN A 95 -2.51 -24.42 9.44
CA ASN A 95 -2.65 -23.52 10.56
C ASN A 95 -2.49 -22.05 10.08
N PRO A 96 -3.50 -21.18 10.25
CA PRO A 96 -3.47 -19.80 9.77
C PRO A 96 -2.28 -18.99 10.30
N ARG A 97 -1.85 -19.24 11.55
CA ARG A 97 -0.72 -18.53 12.17
C ARG A 97 0.61 -18.92 11.52
N VAL A 98 0.77 -20.20 11.18
CA VAL A 98 1.95 -20.70 10.46
C VAL A 98 1.99 -20.13 9.05
N MET A 99 0.84 -20.11 8.37
CA MET A 99 0.72 -19.52 7.04
C MET A 99 1.07 -18.03 7.04
N ALA A 100 0.46 -17.25 7.95
CA ALA A 100 0.73 -15.83 8.11
C ALA A 100 2.22 -15.56 8.35
N LYS A 101 2.85 -16.31 9.26
CA LYS A 101 4.28 -16.22 9.53
C LYS A 101 5.12 -16.48 8.27
N GLY A 102 4.84 -17.56 7.54
CA GLY A 102 5.58 -17.90 6.33
C GLY A 102 5.43 -16.85 5.22
N CYS A 103 4.24 -16.28 5.05
CA CYS A 103 4.00 -15.18 4.11
C CYS A 103 4.80 -13.92 4.49
N ILE A 104 4.79 -13.55 5.77
CA ILE A 104 5.57 -12.41 6.29
C ILE A 104 7.07 -12.63 6.01
N GLU A 105 7.62 -13.78 6.41
CA GLU A 105 9.05 -14.09 6.23
C GLU A 105 9.46 -14.02 4.75
N ASP A 106 8.64 -14.57 3.85
CA ASP A 106 8.91 -14.56 2.42
C ASP A 106 8.86 -13.15 1.82
N MET A 107 7.83 -12.37 2.15
CA MET A 107 7.67 -11.01 1.63
C MET A 107 8.75 -10.07 2.17
N GLU A 108 9.09 -10.15 3.45
CA GLU A 108 10.16 -9.35 4.04
C GLU A 108 11.52 -9.69 3.41
N LYS A 109 11.83 -10.98 3.26
CA LYS A 109 13.05 -11.46 2.60
C LYS A 109 13.10 -10.98 1.15
N ALA A 110 12.05 -11.21 0.37
CA ALA A 110 11.97 -10.83 -1.02
C ALA A 110 12.07 -9.31 -1.20
N SER A 111 11.52 -8.52 -0.27
CA SER A 111 11.64 -7.07 -0.28
C SER A 111 13.07 -6.55 0.00
N GLY A 112 13.99 -7.40 0.47
CA GLY A 112 15.32 -6.98 0.93
C GLY A 112 15.24 -6.09 2.18
N GLY A 113 14.23 -6.30 3.02
CA GLY A 113 13.96 -5.51 4.23
C GLY A 113 13.29 -4.15 3.98
N ARG A 114 12.73 -3.90 2.79
CA ARG A 114 12.03 -2.65 2.43
C ARG A 114 10.55 -2.68 2.83
N LEU A 115 10.00 -3.86 3.02
CA LEU A 115 8.69 -4.09 3.61
C LEU A 115 8.89 -4.81 4.95
N ARG A 116 8.11 -4.42 5.95
CA ARG A 116 7.94 -5.13 7.22
C ARG A 116 6.46 -5.29 7.51
N LEU A 117 6.03 -6.52 7.70
CA LEU A 117 4.63 -6.85 7.97
C LEU A 117 4.51 -7.22 9.45
N GLU A 118 3.75 -6.44 10.20
CA GLU A 118 3.60 -6.63 11.65
C GLU A 118 2.15 -6.92 11.99
N ILE A 119 1.87 -8.12 12.54
CA ILE A 119 0.54 -8.41 13.08
C ILE A 119 0.35 -7.58 14.33
N ALA A 120 -0.39 -6.48 14.21
CA ALA A 120 -0.71 -5.58 15.31
C ALA A 120 -1.80 -6.16 16.23
N GLU A 121 -2.71 -6.94 15.65
CA GLU A 121 -3.77 -7.61 16.40
C GLU A 121 -4.23 -8.86 15.66
N TRP A 122 -4.50 -9.94 16.41
CA TRP A 122 -5.06 -11.18 15.89
C TRP A 122 -6.35 -11.49 16.63
N ARG A 123 -7.44 -11.68 15.90
CA ARG A 123 -8.75 -12.04 16.44
C ARG A 123 -9.16 -13.42 15.95
N ASP A 124 -9.26 -14.36 16.88
CA ASP A 124 -9.90 -15.65 16.61
C ASP A 124 -11.40 -15.49 16.81
N LEU A 125 -12.16 -15.60 15.72
CA LEU A 125 -13.60 -15.36 15.68
C LEU A 125 -14.33 -16.70 15.69
N ASP A 126 -15.13 -16.92 16.73
CA ASP A 126 -15.91 -18.15 16.92
C ASP A 126 -17.27 -18.08 16.22
N GLU A 127 -17.23 -17.72 14.95
CA GLU A 127 -18.39 -17.52 14.10
C GLU A 127 -18.03 -17.71 12.63
N ILE A 128 -19.04 -17.83 11.77
CA ILE A 128 -18.91 -17.63 10.33
C ILE A 128 -19.39 -16.21 10.03
N TYR A 129 -18.72 -15.45 9.15
CA TYR A 129 -19.14 -14.09 8.80
C TYR A 129 -20.45 -14.05 8.01
N ALA A 130 -21.05 -12.86 7.98
CA ALA A 130 -22.21 -12.59 7.15
C ALA A 130 -21.84 -12.50 5.67
N ARG A 131 -22.77 -12.92 4.82
CA ARG A 131 -22.75 -12.74 3.37
C ARG A 131 -23.60 -11.53 2.97
N GLU A 132 -23.46 -11.10 1.72
CA GLU A 132 -24.19 -9.94 1.15
C GLU A 132 -25.72 -10.08 1.17
N ASP A 133 -26.27 -11.30 1.25
CA ASP A 133 -27.71 -11.55 1.42
C ASP A 133 -28.18 -11.36 2.88
N GLY A 134 -27.27 -10.99 3.78
CA GLY A 134 -27.50 -10.93 5.23
C GLY A 134 -27.49 -12.30 5.91
N GLY A 135 -27.37 -13.39 5.14
CA GLY A 135 -27.31 -14.75 5.64
C GLY A 135 -25.98 -15.03 6.34
N ARG A 136 -26.05 -15.92 7.33
CA ARG A 136 -24.88 -16.39 8.09
C ARG A 136 -25.09 -17.85 8.47
N TYR A 137 -24.09 -18.67 8.19
CA TYR A 137 -24.11 -20.06 8.64
C TYR A 137 -23.85 -20.14 10.14
N THR A 138 -24.56 -21.04 10.82
CA THR A 138 -24.10 -21.51 12.15
C THR A 138 -22.88 -22.40 11.98
N VAL A 139 -22.06 -22.54 13.03
CA VAL A 139 -20.87 -23.41 12.98
C VAL A 139 -21.28 -24.87 12.74
N GLU A 140 -22.37 -25.32 13.36
CA GLU A 140 -22.90 -26.67 13.19
C GLU A 140 -23.43 -26.92 11.78
N GLU A 141 -24.15 -25.95 11.21
CA GLU A 141 -24.60 -26.02 9.82
C GLU A 141 -23.42 -26.08 8.87
N TYR A 142 -22.41 -25.25 9.10
CA TYR A 142 -21.19 -25.25 8.31
C TYR A 142 -20.50 -26.63 8.34
N VAL A 143 -20.25 -27.18 9.53
CA VAL A 143 -19.58 -28.49 9.68
C VAL A 143 -20.40 -29.61 9.02
N ARG A 144 -21.72 -29.58 9.17
CA ARG A 144 -22.63 -30.54 8.51
C ARG A 144 -22.54 -30.43 6.99
N ASN A 145 -22.61 -29.22 6.44
CA ASN A 145 -22.55 -28.97 5.01
C ASN A 145 -21.19 -29.42 4.46
N ARG A 146 -20.09 -29.11 5.15
CA ARG A 146 -18.73 -29.54 4.80
C ARG A 146 -18.57 -31.05 4.74
N ARG A 147 -19.08 -31.78 5.74
CA ARG A 147 -19.00 -33.26 5.76
C ARG A 147 -19.85 -33.93 4.69
N SER A 148 -21.01 -33.34 4.39
CA SER A 148 -21.94 -33.87 3.39
C SER A 148 -21.58 -33.47 1.95
N GLY A 149 -20.75 -32.44 1.76
CA GLY A 149 -20.45 -31.83 0.46
C GLY A 149 -21.66 -31.15 -0.19
N LYS A 150 -22.69 -30.77 0.59
CA LYS A 150 -23.98 -30.25 0.10
C LYS A 150 -24.51 -29.18 1.05
N GLY A 151 -25.53 -28.42 0.62
CA GLY A 151 -26.20 -27.40 1.45
C GLY A 151 -25.60 -25.99 1.33
N TRP A 152 -24.70 -25.78 0.38
CA TRP A 152 -24.09 -24.48 0.12
C TRP A 152 -24.99 -23.55 -0.67
N VAL A 153 -24.95 -22.26 -0.29
CA VAL A 153 -25.56 -21.15 -1.03
C VAL A 153 -24.41 -20.30 -1.57
N GLU A 154 -23.78 -20.77 -2.65
CA GLU A 154 -22.54 -20.21 -3.23
C GLU A 154 -22.75 -18.92 -4.05
N LYS A 155 -23.95 -18.34 -4.00
CA LYS A 155 -24.29 -17.17 -4.82
C LYS A 155 -23.74 -15.85 -4.27
N TYR A 156 -23.46 -15.79 -2.97
CA TYR A 156 -23.21 -14.52 -2.27
C TYR A 156 -21.78 -14.46 -1.73
N MET A 157 -21.15 -13.30 -1.89
CA MET A 157 -19.82 -13.01 -1.34
C MET A 157 -19.91 -12.66 0.15
N ALA A 158 -18.75 -12.60 0.80
CA ALA A 158 -18.63 -12.02 2.13
C ALA A 158 -19.10 -10.55 2.14
N ASP A 159 -19.88 -10.16 3.16
CA ASP A 159 -20.26 -8.76 3.37
C ASP A 159 -19.13 -8.01 4.09
N TYR A 160 -18.15 -7.53 3.31
CA TYR A 160 -16.99 -6.83 3.87
C TYR A 160 -17.33 -5.55 4.64
N PRO A 161 -18.22 -4.65 4.16
CA PRO A 161 -18.65 -3.50 4.95
C PRO A 161 -19.19 -3.90 6.33
N ARG A 162 -20.01 -4.95 6.40
CA ARG A 162 -20.53 -5.47 7.67
C ARG A 162 -19.44 -6.10 8.53
N ILE A 163 -18.54 -6.90 7.96
CA ILE A 163 -17.38 -7.46 8.68
C ILE A 163 -16.57 -6.33 9.32
N PHE A 164 -16.25 -5.28 8.57
CA PHE A 164 -15.46 -4.17 9.08
C PHE A 164 -16.20 -3.36 10.16
N ALA A 165 -17.52 -3.23 10.06
CA ALA A 165 -18.35 -2.59 11.09
C ALA A 165 -18.42 -3.42 12.38
N GLU A 166 -18.75 -4.71 12.29
CA GLU A 166 -18.83 -5.63 13.43
C GLU A 166 -17.48 -5.73 14.16
N GLN A 167 -16.39 -5.74 13.38
CA GLN A 167 -15.02 -5.80 13.89
C GLN A 167 -14.42 -4.40 14.18
N ARG A 168 -15.19 -3.31 14.11
CA ARG A 168 -14.74 -1.94 14.45
C ARG A 168 -13.41 -1.54 13.79
N VAL A 169 -13.21 -1.96 12.53
CA VAL A 169 -11.95 -1.77 11.80
C VAL A 169 -11.67 -0.30 11.54
N ALA A 170 -12.71 0.49 11.27
CA ALA A 170 -12.57 1.88 10.84
C ALA A 170 -11.73 2.71 11.82
N GLY A 171 -12.01 2.58 13.11
CA GLY A 171 -11.26 3.32 14.13
C GLY A 171 -9.79 2.95 14.19
N MET A 172 -9.42 1.71 13.88
CA MET A 172 -8.02 1.26 13.87
C MET A 172 -7.25 1.79 12.65
N ILE A 173 -7.90 1.85 11.49
CA ILE A 173 -7.32 2.40 10.26
C ILE A 173 -7.09 3.92 10.41
N ASP A 174 -8.10 4.64 10.90
CA ASP A 174 -8.06 6.10 11.06
C ASP A 174 -7.08 6.55 12.14
N ASP A 175 -6.94 5.78 13.22
CA ASP A 175 -5.98 6.07 14.29
C ASP A 175 -4.55 5.64 13.93
N GLY A 176 -4.33 5.09 12.73
CA GLY A 176 -3.04 4.58 12.29
C GLY A 176 -2.52 3.41 13.13
N ARG A 177 -3.42 2.66 13.79
CA ARG A 177 -3.09 1.45 14.55
C ARG A 177 -2.86 0.25 13.63
N VAL A 178 -3.59 0.22 12.52
CA VAL A 178 -3.55 -0.82 11.48
C VAL A 178 -3.55 -0.14 10.12
N ASP A 179 -2.91 -0.76 9.14
CA ASP A 179 -2.78 -0.32 7.75
C ASP A 179 -3.44 -1.28 6.75
N GLU A 180 -3.58 -2.55 7.13
CA GLU A 180 -4.05 -3.64 6.27
C GLU A 180 -4.84 -4.69 7.08
N VAL A 181 -5.79 -5.38 6.46
CA VAL A 181 -6.60 -6.43 7.12
C VAL A 181 -6.44 -7.76 6.39
N TRP A 182 -6.17 -8.83 7.14
CA TRP A 182 -6.11 -10.20 6.62
C TRP A 182 -7.28 -11.01 7.17
N ILE A 183 -8.12 -11.56 6.30
CA ILE A 183 -9.29 -12.35 6.67
C ILE A 183 -8.99 -13.81 6.35
N PHE A 184 -8.83 -14.65 7.37
CA PHE A 184 -8.67 -16.10 7.20
C PHE A 184 -10.01 -16.80 7.28
N SER A 185 -10.25 -17.72 6.35
CA SER A 185 -11.48 -18.50 6.22
C SER A 185 -11.24 -19.74 5.34
N ASP A 186 -12.27 -20.55 5.09
CA ASP A 186 -12.28 -21.61 4.08
C ASP A 186 -12.53 -21.10 2.64
N HIS A 187 -12.48 -22.00 1.64
CA HIS A 187 -12.67 -21.71 0.21
C HIS A 187 -14.07 -21.25 -0.21
N TYR A 188 -15.13 -21.73 0.44
CA TYR A 188 -16.52 -21.70 -0.04
C TYR A 188 -17.27 -20.41 0.27
N PHE A 189 -16.62 -19.43 0.88
CA PHE A 189 -17.31 -18.28 1.47
C PHE A 189 -17.14 -16.95 0.72
N GLY A 190 -16.74 -17.00 -0.55
CA GLY A 190 -16.81 -15.83 -1.42
C GLY A 190 -15.96 -14.66 -0.90
N ILE A 191 -14.72 -14.95 -0.53
CA ILE A 191 -13.72 -13.94 -0.22
C ILE A 191 -12.81 -13.70 -1.43
N TRP A 192 -12.59 -12.43 -1.76
CA TRP A 192 -11.64 -11.97 -2.75
C TRP A 192 -10.20 -12.22 -2.30
N GLU A 193 -9.34 -12.48 -3.27
CA GLU A 193 -7.90 -12.64 -3.04
C GLU A 193 -7.28 -11.35 -2.49
N ALA A 194 -7.57 -10.20 -3.11
CA ALA A 194 -7.10 -8.88 -2.67
C ALA A 194 -8.11 -7.79 -3.04
N SER A 195 -8.44 -6.92 -2.08
CA SER A 195 -9.47 -5.88 -2.22
C SER A 195 -9.08 -4.60 -1.50
N MET A 196 -9.76 -3.50 -1.82
CA MET A 196 -9.58 -2.21 -1.14
C MET A 196 -10.90 -1.65 -0.64
N ALA A 197 -10.83 -0.96 0.50
CA ALA A 197 -11.94 -0.25 1.10
C ALA A 197 -11.57 1.19 1.45
N GLY A 198 -12.57 2.06 1.57
CA GLY A 198 -12.40 3.46 1.95
C GLY A 198 -12.22 4.43 0.76
N PRO A 199 -12.10 5.74 1.05
CA PRO A 199 -12.08 6.77 0.03
C PRO A 199 -10.85 6.62 -0.87
N GLY A 200 -11.07 6.64 -2.19
CA GLY A 200 -9.99 6.48 -3.17
C GLY A 200 -9.52 5.04 -3.38
N ALA A 201 -10.22 4.04 -2.82
CA ALA A 201 -10.00 2.63 -3.12
C ALA A 201 -10.06 2.37 -4.65
N PHE A 202 -9.24 1.43 -5.12
CA PHE A 202 -9.17 1.04 -6.52
C PHE A 202 -9.02 -0.47 -6.65
N PHE A 203 -9.26 -0.98 -7.87
CA PHE A 203 -9.20 -2.41 -8.15
C PHE A 203 -7.79 -2.98 -7.97
N ILE A 204 -7.67 -4.01 -7.13
CA ILE A 204 -6.43 -4.76 -6.89
C ILE A 204 -6.62 -6.28 -6.96
N ASN A 205 -7.50 -6.75 -7.86
CA ASN A 205 -7.91 -8.15 -8.06
C ASN A 205 -9.18 -8.62 -7.33
N GLY A 206 -9.92 -7.70 -6.72
CA GLY A 206 -11.14 -8.03 -6.01
C GLY A 206 -12.08 -6.85 -5.89
N GLY A 207 -13.09 -6.97 -5.02
CA GLY A 207 -14.06 -5.93 -4.76
C GLY A 207 -13.43 -4.60 -4.30
N VAL A 208 -14.12 -3.50 -4.60
CA VAL A 208 -13.74 -2.13 -4.22
C VAL A 208 -14.90 -1.53 -3.41
N TYR A 209 -14.63 -1.19 -2.15
CA TYR A 209 -15.65 -0.82 -1.16
C TYR A 209 -15.45 0.62 -0.65
N PRO A 210 -15.67 1.65 -1.48
CA PRO A 210 -15.45 3.05 -1.11
C PRO A 210 -16.41 3.56 -0.02
N GLU A 211 -17.53 2.89 0.20
CA GLU A 211 -18.57 3.22 1.18
C GLU A 211 -18.19 2.90 2.63
N VAL A 212 -17.12 2.12 2.85
CA VAL A 212 -16.63 1.82 4.21
C VAL A 212 -16.18 3.12 4.88
N PRO A 213 -16.73 3.48 6.07
CA PRO A 213 -16.60 4.81 6.65
C PRO A 213 -15.25 5.01 7.35
N VAL A 214 -14.17 5.10 6.57
CA VAL A 214 -12.80 5.42 7.00
C VAL A 214 -12.31 6.72 6.35
N LYS A 215 -11.24 7.32 6.87
CA LYS A 215 -10.64 8.56 6.36
C LYS A 215 -9.57 8.33 5.30
N ARG A 216 -9.16 7.09 5.07
CA ARG A 216 -8.14 6.74 4.07
C ARG A 216 -8.43 5.36 3.47
N PRO A 217 -7.93 5.08 2.25
CA PRO A 217 -8.05 3.75 1.70
C PRO A 217 -7.14 2.78 2.46
N PHE A 218 -7.57 1.53 2.57
CA PHE A 218 -6.75 0.41 3.04
C PHE A 218 -6.96 -0.82 2.16
N ALA A 219 -5.93 -1.65 2.06
CA ALA A 219 -6.00 -2.94 1.37
C ALA A 219 -6.40 -4.04 2.36
N PHE A 220 -6.97 -5.12 1.84
CA PHE A 220 -7.23 -6.31 2.61
C PHE A 220 -7.18 -7.56 1.74
N TYR A 221 -6.93 -8.71 2.38
CA TYR A 221 -6.82 -10.01 1.75
C TYR A 221 -7.86 -10.98 2.30
N GLY A 222 -8.39 -11.83 1.43
CA GLY A 222 -9.03 -13.09 1.81
C GLY A 222 -8.03 -14.24 1.66
N PHE A 223 -7.73 -14.92 2.76
CA PHE A 223 -6.84 -16.07 2.78
C PHE A 223 -7.58 -17.35 3.14
N ASN A 224 -7.41 -18.35 2.30
CA ASN A 224 -8.00 -19.67 2.46
C ASN A 224 -7.02 -20.59 3.21
N TYR A 225 -7.33 -21.01 4.44
CA TYR A 225 -6.46 -21.91 5.19
C TYR A 225 -6.47 -23.37 4.70
N GLU A 226 -7.29 -23.72 3.72
CA GLU A 226 -7.17 -24.97 2.96
C GLU A 226 -6.00 -24.95 1.97
N ARG A 227 -5.48 -23.75 1.67
CA ARG A 227 -4.33 -23.50 0.80
C ARG A 227 -3.07 -23.27 1.60
N GLY A 228 -1.95 -22.98 0.94
CA GLY A 228 -0.65 -22.75 1.55
C GLY A 228 -0.18 -21.30 1.47
N VAL A 229 1.07 -21.10 1.85
CA VAL A 229 1.76 -19.81 1.74
C VAL A 229 1.93 -19.39 0.28
N ALA A 230 2.07 -20.35 -0.65
CA ALA A 230 2.21 -20.08 -2.08
C ALA A 230 1.03 -19.24 -2.61
N GLU A 231 -0.20 -19.59 -2.24
CA GLU A 231 -1.40 -18.86 -2.61
C GLU A 231 -1.51 -17.50 -1.93
N MET A 232 -1.05 -17.34 -0.69
CA MET A 232 -0.99 -16.01 -0.05
C MET A 232 -0.07 -15.06 -0.82
N LEU A 233 1.10 -15.54 -1.24
CA LEU A 233 2.01 -14.77 -2.09
C LEU A 233 1.42 -14.52 -3.49
N HIS A 234 0.67 -15.50 -4.01
CA HIS A 234 -0.07 -15.37 -5.25
C HIS A 234 -1.09 -14.22 -5.18
N ASN A 235 -1.89 -14.12 -4.12
CA ASN A 235 -2.80 -12.99 -3.92
C ASN A 235 -2.05 -11.65 -3.90
N ALA A 236 -0.88 -11.60 -3.26
CA ALA A 236 -0.04 -10.41 -3.25
C ALA A 236 0.49 -10.06 -4.66
N SER A 237 0.74 -11.08 -5.49
CA SER A 237 1.20 -10.88 -6.87
C SER A 237 0.08 -10.32 -7.75
N HIS A 238 -1.16 -10.76 -7.56
CA HIS A 238 -2.33 -10.16 -8.19
C HIS A 238 -2.55 -8.69 -7.80
N ARG A 239 -2.43 -8.35 -6.50
CA ARG A 239 -2.41 -6.94 -6.06
C ARG A 239 -1.32 -6.16 -6.79
N THR A 240 -0.14 -6.76 -6.95
CA THR A 240 0.99 -6.14 -7.66
C THR A 240 0.61 -5.86 -9.10
N GLU A 241 0.11 -6.84 -9.84
CA GLU A 241 -0.23 -6.68 -11.24
C GLU A 241 -1.30 -5.62 -11.48
N CYS A 242 -2.37 -5.66 -10.69
CA CYS A 242 -3.47 -4.71 -10.81
C CYS A 242 -3.01 -3.29 -10.45
N THR A 243 -2.20 -3.15 -9.40
CA THR A 243 -1.64 -1.84 -9.00
C THR A 243 -0.70 -1.31 -10.08
N MET A 244 0.18 -2.15 -10.61
CA MET A 244 1.13 -1.72 -11.63
C MET A 244 0.46 -1.42 -12.98
N ASN A 245 -0.61 -2.16 -13.35
CA ASN A 245 -1.48 -1.83 -14.48
C ASN A 245 -2.21 -0.49 -14.29
N ARG A 246 -2.53 -0.08 -13.05
CA ARG A 246 -3.03 1.27 -12.78
C ARG A 246 -1.95 2.33 -13.03
N ILE A 247 -0.70 2.09 -12.60
CA ILE A 247 0.41 3.05 -12.67
C ILE A 247 0.98 3.22 -14.09
N TYR A 248 1.18 2.11 -14.80
CA TYR A 248 1.78 2.08 -16.14
C TYR A 248 0.75 2.02 -17.26
N GLY A 249 -0.53 1.84 -16.93
CA GLY A 249 -1.59 1.48 -17.87
C GLY A 249 -1.68 -0.04 -18.04
N GLN A 250 -2.82 -0.48 -18.58
CA GLN A 250 -3.03 -1.90 -18.90
C GLN A 250 -1.91 -2.40 -19.80
N TRP A 251 -1.25 -3.49 -19.39
CA TRP A 251 -0.15 -4.06 -20.14
C TRP A 251 -0.57 -4.52 -21.54
N ASP A 252 0.38 -4.49 -22.49
CA ASP A 252 0.30 -5.23 -23.74
C ASP A 252 1.52 -6.16 -23.82
N LEU A 253 1.35 -7.39 -23.32
CA LEU A 253 2.45 -8.36 -23.28
C LEU A 253 2.88 -8.83 -24.67
N LYS A 254 2.05 -8.67 -25.72
CA LYS A 254 2.47 -9.01 -27.09
C LYS A 254 3.58 -8.11 -27.58
N ARG A 255 3.66 -6.88 -27.06
CA ARG A 255 4.65 -5.86 -27.44
C ARG A 255 5.04 -5.05 -26.20
N PRO A 256 5.93 -5.58 -25.34
CA PRO A 256 6.37 -4.86 -24.14
C PRO A 256 7.10 -3.55 -24.48
N ARG A 257 6.55 -2.41 -24.05
CA ARG A 257 7.03 -1.05 -24.35
C ARG A 257 7.57 -0.34 -23.12
N ASN A 258 6.92 -0.52 -21.97
CA ASN A 258 7.31 0.13 -20.71
C ASN A 258 7.96 -0.87 -19.73
N ASN A 259 8.49 -0.35 -18.62
CA ASN A 259 9.21 -1.18 -17.65
C ASN A 259 8.32 -2.23 -16.98
N TRP A 260 7.03 -1.94 -16.77
CA TRP A 260 6.08 -2.91 -16.22
C TRP A 260 5.78 -4.06 -17.19
N GLU A 261 5.53 -3.76 -18.46
CA GLU A 261 5.32 -4.77 -19.50
C GLU A 261 6.60 -5.60 -19.72
N LYS A 262 7.78 -4.98 -19.67
CA LYS A 262 9.07 -5.70 -19.76
C LYS A 262 9.31 -6.60 -18.55
N PHE A 263 8.95 -6.16 -17.35
CA PHE A 263 9.00 -6.99 -16.14
C PHE A 263 8.10 -8.21 -16.31
N SER A 264 6.87 -8.00 -16.79
CA SER A 264 5.81 -9.00 -16.85
C SER A 264 5.88 -9.94 -18.07
N ALA A 265 6.79 -9.69 -19.01
CA ALA A 265 6.92 -10.46 -20.25
C ALA A 265 7.24 -11.93 -19.99
N ASN A 266 6.66 -12.83 -20.79
CA ASN A 266 7.01 -14.25 -20.83
C ASN A 266 7.12 -14.74 -22.27
N ALA A 267 7.88 -15.82 -22.48
CA ALA A 267 8.29 -16.24 -23.81
C ALA A 267 7.13 -16.57 -24.76
N VAL A 268 5.99 -17.03 -24.25
CA VAL A 268 4.83 -17.39 -25.09
C VAL A 268 4.01 -16.16 -25.44
N GLN A 269 3.65 -15.34 -24.46
CA GLN A 269 2.75 -14.20 -24.68
C GLN A 269 3.48 -12.99 -25.29
N SER A 270 4.80 -12.93 -25.16
CA SER A 270 5.64 -11.81 -25.61
C SER A 270 6.54 -12.11 -26.81
N GLY A 271 6.16 -13.10 -27.64
CA GLY A 271 6.84 -13.35 -28.91
C GLY A 271 8.29 -13.81 -28.78
N GLY A 272 8.58 -14.67 -27.79
CA GLY A 272 9.90 -15.22 -27.51
C GLY A 272 10.75 -14.39 -26.54
N VAL A 273 10.29 -13.19 -26.17
CA VAL A 273 10.93 -12.31 -25.20
C VAL A 273 10.44 -12.65 -23.79
N ALA A 274 11.31 -12.61 -22.78
CA ALA A 274 10.91 -12.88 -21.40
C ALA A 274 11.58 -11.96 -20.38
N GLY A 275 10.79 -11.54 -19.39
CA GLY A 275 11.22 -10.90 -18.15
C GLY A 275 11.01 -11.84 -16.98
N VAL A 276 10.45 -11.34 -15.89
CA VAL A 276 10.09 -12.10 -14.68
C VAL A 276 8.81 -12.91 -14.90
N GLY A 277 7.92 -12.44 -15.77
CA GLY A 277 6.62 -13.06 -16.03
C GLY A 277 5.51 -12.50 -15.14
N THR A 278 4.36 -13.18 -15.15
CA THR A 278 3.18 -12.83 -14.35
C THR A 278 2.98 -13.86 -13.23
N CYS A 279 2.06 -13.57 -12.31
CA CYS A 279 1.66 -14.48 -11.25
C CYS A 279 1.29 -15.89 -11.77
N HIS A 280 0.65 -15.95 -12.93
CA HIS A 280 0.22 -17.18 -13.59
C HIS A 280 1.26 -17.74 -14.56
N TRP A 281 2.09 -16.89 -15.17
CA TRP A 281 3.02 -17.26 -16.23
C TRP A 281 4.46 -16.92 -15.87
N PRO A 282 5.21 -17.87 -15.30
CA PRO A 282 6.67 -17.82 -15.30
C PRO A 282 7.27 -17.51 -16.68
N PRO A 283 8.53 -17.05 -16.75
CA PRO A 283 9.16 -16.64 -18.01
C PRO A 283 9.09 -17.72 -19.11
N ASN A 284 9.17 -18.99 -18.71
CA ASN A 284 9.23 -20.16 -19.57
C ASN A 284 7.90 -20.92 -19.73
N ALA A 285 6.82 -20.44 -19.10
CA ALA A 285 5.54 -21.12 -19.05
C ALA A 285 4.94 -21.37 -20.45
N VAL A 286 4.19 -22.46 -20.59
CA VAL A 286 3.42 -22.77 -21.82
C VAL A 286 1.90 -22.76 -21.61
N HIS A 287 1.43 -22.74 -20.37
CA HIS A 287 0.05 -22.55 -19.94
C HIS A 287 0.01 -21.86 -18.57
N ASP A 288 -1.17 -21.50 -18.07
CA ASP A 288 -1.34 -20.93 -16.72
C ASP A 288 -0.81 -21.89 -15.64
N TYR A 289 -0.22 -21.32 -14.58
CA TYR A 289 0.29 -22.00 -13.38
C TYR A 289 1.43 -23.01 -13.63
N ASP A 290 2.18 -22.84 -14.73
CA ASP A 290 3.26 -23.74 -15.16
C ASP A 290 4.61 -23.49 -14.41
N TYR A 291 4.57 -23.56 -13.07
CA TYR A 291 5.70 -23.21 -12.20
C TYR A 291 6.84 -24.23 -12.20
N SER A 292 6.59 -25.44 -12.67
CA SER A 292 7.54 -26.56 -12.61
C SER A 292 8.24 -26.83 -13.95
N ASN A 293 8.07 -25.96 -14.95
CA ASN A 293 8.57 -26.20 -16.30
C ASN A 293 10.11 -26.16 -16.38
N LEU A 294 10.69 -27.20 -16.96
CA LEU A 294 12.14 -27.34 -17.18
C LEU A 294 12.63 -26.64 -18.46
N ARG A 295 11.73 -26.19 -19.33
CA ARG A 295 12.08 -25.45 -20.55
C ARG A 295 12.93 -24.22 -20.20
N GLU A 296 14.07 -24.08 -20.84
CA GLU A 296 14.89 -22.88 -20.70
C GLU A 296 14.46 -21.81 -21.70
N VAL A 297 14.43 -20.56 -21.24
CA VAL A 297 14.24 -19.37 -22.09
C VAL A 297 15.26 -18.30 -21.71
N GLU A 298 15.69 -17.51 -22.70
CA GLU A 298 16.46 -16.30 -22.43
C GLU A 298 15.55 -15.25 -21.78
N SER A 299 15.95 -14.74 -20.62
CA SER A 299 15.19 -13.75 -19.86
C SER A 299 16.10 -12.66 -19.29
N TRP A 300 15.64 -11.42 -19.28
CA TRP A 300 16.29 -10.31 -18.58
C TRP A 300 15.80 -10.15 -17.13
N ALA A 301 15.14 -11.14 -16.55
CA ALA A 301 14.56 -11.06 -15.20
C ALA A 301 15.54 -10.52 -14.14
N ASP A 302 16.80 -10.97 -14.16
CA ASP A 302 17.83 -10.51 -13.23
C ASP A 302 18.28 -9.06 -13.47
N ASP A 303 18.05 -8.50 -14.66
CA ASP A 303 18.39 -7.10 -14.96
C ASP A 303 17.52 -6.14 -14.14
N PHE A 304 16.30 -6.55 -13.75
CA PHE A 304 15.45 -5.79 -12.84
C PHE A 304 15.98 -5.67 -11.41
N LEU A 305 16.95 -6.51 -11.00
CA LEU A 305 17.67 -6.30 -9.75
C LEU A 305 18.53 -5.02 -9.79
N ASN A 306 18.87 -4.52 -10.98
CA ASN A 306 19.62 -3.28 -11.20
C ASN A 306 18.70 -2.07 -11.47
N TYR A 307 17.38 -2.24 -11.43
CA TYR A 307 16.44 -1.15 -11.74
C TYR A 307 16.71 0.08 -10.85
N PRO A 308 16.79 1.31 -11.41
CA PRO A 308 16.40 1.70 -12.78
C PRO A 308 17.46 1.54 -13.88
N GLU A 309 18.69 1.19 -13.54
CA GLU A 309 19.84 1.14 -14.45
C GLU A 309 19.88 -0.19 -15.23
N LEU A 310 18.82 -0.45 -15.99
CA LEU A 310 18.67 -1.65 -16.81
C LEU A 310 19.73 -1.70 -17.92
N THR A 311 20.42 -2.83 -18.04
CA THR A 311 21.51 -3.05 -19.01
C THR A 311 21.08 -3.83 -20.24
N GLY A 312 19.92 -4.49 -20.19
CA GLY A 312 19.43 -5.41 -21.21
C GLY A 312 20.08 -6.80 -21.18
N LYS A 313 20.87 -7.12 -20.14
CA LYS A 313 21.51 -8.44 -20.01
C LYS A 313 20.46 -9.54 -19.80
N THR A 314 20.61 -10.64 -20.55
CA THR A 314 19.78 -11.84 -20.41
C THR A 314 20.55 -12.99 -19.80
N LYS A 315 19.81 -13.95 -19.24
CA LYS A 315 20.28 -15.27 -18.83
C LYS A 315 19.22 -16.31 -19.15
N LYS A 316 19.65 -17.55 -19.32
CA LYS A 316 18.71 -18.69 -19.33
C LYS A 316 18.06 -18.87 -17.97
N VAL A 317 16.73 -18.98 -17.96
CA VAL A 317 15.94 -19.26 -16.77
C VAL A 317 14.97 -20.43 -17.00
N SER A 318 14.71 -21.19 -15.93
CA SER A 318 13.70 -22.25 -15.85
C SER A 318 13.35 -22.51 -14.39
N VAL A 319 12.55 -23.55 -14.08
CA VAL A 319 12.30 -23.98 -12.69
C VAL A 319 13.58 -24.17 -11.88
N ARG A 320 14.69 -24.58 -12.51
CA ARG A 320 15.99 -24.73 -11.82
C ARG A 320 16.56 -23.40 -11.32
N THR A 321 16.08 -22.28 -11.82
CA THR A 321 16.50 -20.93 -11.40
C THR A 321 15.80 -20.50 -10.11
N TRP A 322 14.50 -20.73 -9.96
CA TRP A 322 13.76 -20.34 -8.75
C TRP A 322 13.62 -21.46 -7.72
N SER A 323 13.55 -22.71 -8.17
CA SER A 323 13.42 -23.91 -7.34
C SER A 323 14.49 -24.95 -7.72
N PRO A 324 15.78 -24.68 -7.45
CA PRO A 324 16.86 -25.62 -7.78
C PRO A 324 16.72 -26.97 -7.07
N GLU A 325 16.10 -26.99 -5.89
CA GLU A 325 15.85 -28.20 -5.10
C GLU A 325 14.53 -28.89 -5.44
N GLY A 326 13.67 -28.28 -6.27
CA GLY A 326 12.40 -28.87 -6.72
C GLY A 326 11.36 -29.06 -5.63
N GLY A 327 11.35 -28.19 -4.62
CA GLY A 327 10.38 -28.20 -3.52
C GLY A 327 9.00 -27.67 -3.95
N ASP A 328 8.51 -26.68 -3.22
CA ASP A 328 7.27 -25.98 -3.57
C ASP A 328 7.54 -24.99 -4.72
N THR A 329 7.52 -25.47 -5.96
CA THR A 329 7.89 -24.66 -7.13
C THR A 329 7.01 -23.43 -7.32
N HIS A 330 5.76 -23.46 -6.83
CA HIS A 330 4.86 -22.30 -6.88
C HIS A 330 5.32 -21.23 -5.88
N ARG A 331 5.51 -21.58 -4.60
CA ARG A 331 6.02 -20.64 -3.59
C ARG A 331 7.40 -20.12 -3.97
N ASP A 332 8.26 -20.99 -4.47
CA ASP A 332 9.63 -20.65 -4.89
C ASP A 332 9.62 -19.64 -6.04
N TYR A 333 8.73 -19.82 -7.03
CA TYR A 333 8.54 -18.84 -8.10
C TYR A 333 8.00 -17.51 -7.56
N MET A 334 7.02 -17.52 -6.65
CA MET A 334 6.50 -16.29 -6.04
C MET A 334 7.59 -15.51 -5.29
N ARG A 335 8.45 -16.20 -4.52
CA ARG A 335 9.60 -15.55 -3.86
C ARG A 335 10.56 -14.96 -4.90
N TRP A 336 10.89 -15.71 -5.94
CA TRP A 336 11.76 -15.27 -7.03
C TRP A 336 11.19 -14.06 -7.80
N TYR A 337 9.87 -14.02 -8.00
CA TYR A 337 9.12 -12.91 -8.60
C TYR A 337 9.27 -11.63 -7.75
N PHE A 338 8.98 -11.71 -6.45
CA PHE A 338 9.05 -10.56 -5.55
C PHE A 338 10.48 -10.08 -5.28
N GLU A 339 11.46 -10.98 -5.26
CA GLU A 339 12.89 -10.61 -5.14
C GLU A 339 13.31 -9.64 -6.25
N ARG A 340 12.73 -9.80 -7.45
CA ARG A 340 13.00 -8.96 -8.64
C ARG A 340 12.15 -7.70 -8.71
N LEU A 341 11.18 -7.53 -7.82
CA LEU A 341 10.38 -6.31 -7.79
C LEU A 341 11.28 -5.11 -7.42
N PRO A 342 11.35 -4.06 -8.27
CA PRO A 342 12.22 -2.90 -8.05
C PRO A 342 12.10 -2.27 -6.67
N LYS A 343 13.25 -1.95 -6.07
CA LYS A 343 13.37 -1.48 -4.68
C LYS A 343 14.44 -0.40 -4.45
N ALA A 344 14.99 0.17 -5.52
CA ALA A 344 15.97 1.24 -5.43
C ALA A 344 15.33 2.58 -5.05
N ALA A 345 16.10 3.46 -4.42
CA ALA A 345 15.65 4.82 -4.13
C ALA A 345 15.58 5.69 -5.39
N GLY A 346 14.97 6.87 -5.25
CA GLY A 346 14.90 7.88 -6.30
C GLY A 346 13.70 7.75 -7.24
N VAL A 347 13.69 8.62 -8.24
CA VAL A 347 12.65 8.74 -9.26
C VAL A 347 13.26 8.42 -10.62
N ASN A 348 12.63 7.55 -11.39
CA ASN A 348 13.03 7.20 -12.75
C ASN A 348 12.81 8.38 -13.71
N ALA A 349 13.42 8.34 -14.89
CA ALA A 349 13.26 9.34 -15.93
C ALA A 349 11.80 9.54 -16.40
N ASP A 350 10.92 8.55 -16.18
CA ASP A 350 9.48 8.65 -16.47
C ASP A 350 8.66 9.36 -15.36
N GLY A 351 9.32 9.79 -14.28
CA GLY A 351 8.70 10.48 -13.15
C GLY A 351 8.13 9.57 -12.06
N ARG A 352 8.25 8.24 -12.20
CA ARG A 352 7.80 7.24 -11.22
C ARG A 352 8.90 6.90 -10.23
N VAL A 353 8.56 6.58 -8.98
CA VAL A 353 9.56 6.14 -7.99
C VAL A 353 10.14 4.77 -8.37
N ASN A 354 11.43 4.59 -8.08
CA ASN A 354 12.14 3.37 -8.41
C ASN A 354 11.77 2.19 -7.51
N ASN A 355 11.31 2.46 -6.29
CA ASN A 355 10.88 1.45 -5.33
C ASN A 355 9.40 1.13 -5.54
N TRP A 356 9.09 0.09 -6.31
CA TRP A 356 7.71 -0.28 -6.63
C TRP A 356 6.92 -0.82 -5.42
N TRP A 357 7.60 -1.26 -4.37
CA TRP A 357 6.94 -1.66 -3.11
C TRP A 357 6.13 -0.51 -2.49
N ARG A 358 6.52 0.75 -2.77
CA ARG A 358 5.79 1.95 -2.37
C ARG A 358 4.40 2.01 -2.98
N TYR A 359 4.25 1.61 -4.24
CA TYR A 359 2.95 1.55 -4.90
C TYR A 359 2.05 0.50 -4.27
N LEU A 360 2.64 -0.58 -3.75
CA LEU A 360 1.88 -1.67 -3.18
C LEU A 360 1.40 -1.35 -1.76
N TYR A 361 2.25 -0.77 -0.91
CA TYR A 361 1.98 -0.65 0.54
C TYR A 361 1.89 0.78 1.08
N ASP A 362 2.23 1.78 0.25
CA ASP A 362 2.15 3.21 0.56
C ASP A 362 1.32 3.96 -0.50
N PHE A 363 0.40 3.26 -1.16
CA PHE A 363 -0.38 3.74 -2.32
C PHE A 363 -1.11 5.07 -2.08
N GLY A 364 -1.48 5.37 -0.83
CA GLY A 364 -2.16 6.62 -0.47
C GLY A 364 -1.32 7.87 -0.70
N ASN A 365 0.00 7.72 -0.86
CA ASN A 365 0.95 8.80 -1.12
C ASN A 365 1.34 8.93 -2.60
N TYR A 366 0.70 8.19 -3.51
CA TYR A 366 1.01 8.21 -4.93
C TYR A 366 -0.23 8.40 -5.80
N GLY A 367 -0.09 9.21 -6.85
CA GLY A 367 -1.09 9.37 -7.89
C GLY A 367 -1.24 8.11 -8.74
N LYS A 368 -2.32 8.05 -9.54
CA LYS A 368 -2.55 6.97 -10.52
C LYS A 368 -1.45 6.87 -11.59
N ASP A 369 -0.61 7.89 -11.73
CA ASP A 369 0.53 7.92 -12.63
C ASP A 369 1.84 7.51 -11.94
N GLY A 370 1.79 7.16 -10.65
CA GLY A 370 2.92 6.71 -9.85
C GLY A 370 3.78 7.85 -9.30
N LYS A 371 3.33 9.10 -9.44
CA LYS A 371 4.05 10.26 -8.91
C LYS A 371 3.70 10.50 -7.44
N PRO A 372 4.66 10.91 -6.60
CA PRO A 372 4.39 11.31 -5.22
C PRO A 372 3.32 12.40 -5.15
N LEU A 373 2.37 12.25 -4.23
CA LEU A 373 1.44 13.30 -3.84
C LEU A 373 2.13 14.27 -2.86
N SER A 374 1.64 15.50 -2.79
CA SER A 374 2.12 16.48 -1.82
C SER A 374 1.88 16.00 -0.39
N ALA A 375 2.86 16.24 0.49
CA ALA A 375 2.70 16.02 1.92
C ALA A 375 1.51 16.84 2.46
N GLY A 376 0.81 16.30 3.44
CA GLY A 376 -0.42 16.92 3.94
C GLY A 376 -0.80 16.42 5.33
N SER A 377 -1.81 17.10 5.88
CA SER A 377 -2.36 16.77 7.19
C SER A 377 -3.88 16.93 7.22
N GLU A 378 -4.53 16.23 8.16
CA GLU A 378 -5.99 16.23 8.29
C GLU A 378 -6.43 15.84 9.70
N VAL A 379 -7.42 16.52 10.27
CA VAL A 379 -8.05 16.09 11.52
C VAL A 379 -8.97 14.88 11.25
N VAL A 380 -8.63 13.73 11.81
CA VAL A 380 -9.36 12.47 11.60
C VAL A 380 -10.38 12.16 12.69
N ARG A 381 -10.13 12.62 13.92
CA ARG A 381 -11.06 12.46 15.05
C ARG A 381 -10.84 13.54 16.11
N VAL A 382 -11.93 13.98 16.73
CA VAL A 382 -11.91 14.83 17.92
C VAL A 382 -12.71 14.14 19.01
N GLU A 383 -12.07 13.79 20.11
CA GLU A 383 -12.69 13.18 21.29
C GLU A 383 -12.66 14.20 22.43
N THR A 384 -13.82 14.55 22.98
CA THR A 384 -13.97 15.61 23.99
C THR A 384 -14.36 14.99 25.33
N GLY A 385 -13.89 15.60 26.42
CA GLY A 385 -14.16 15.16 27.78
C GLY A 385 -13.77 16.23 28.78
N LYS A 386 -14.37 16.20 29.98
CA LYS A 386 -14.13 17.21 31.02
C LYS A 386 -12.67 17.29 31.45
N GLU A 387 -12.00 16.15 31.53
CA GLU A 387 -10.59 16.07 31.95
C GLU A 387 -9.63 16.35 30.80
N LYS A 388 -9.97 15.89 29.59
CA LYS A 388 -9.11 16.00 28.41
C LYS A 388 -9.92 16.06 27.12
N THR A 389 -9.39 16.80 26.15
CA THR A 389 -9.79 16.71 24.74
C THR A 389 -8.60 16.16 23.94
N VAL A 390 -8.86 15.21 23.04
CA VAL A 390 -7.85 14.60 22.17
C VAL A 390 -8.24 14.82 20.71
N VAL A 391 -7.39 15.54 19.98
CA VAL A 391 -7.53 15.74 18.53
C VAL A 391 -6.51 14.87 17.83
N ARG A 392 -6.96 13.95 16.99
CA ARG A 392 -6.09 13.12 16.14
C ARG A 392 -5.92 13.78 14.79
N VAL A 393 -4.67 14.08 14.45
CA VAL A 393 -4.26 14.66 13.18
C VAL A 393 -3.44 13.66 12.41
N ALA A 394 -3.95 13.21 11.26
CA ALA A 394 -3.19 12.43 10.30
C ALA A 394 -2.15 13.31 9.61
N LEU A 395 -0.95 12.77 9.44
CA LEU A 395 0.20 13.35 8.77
C LEU A 395 0.63 12.38 7.67
N ARG A 396 0.78 12.88 6.44
CA ARG A 396 1.03 12.05 5.25
C ARG A 396 2.19 12.62 4.42
N SER A 397 3.10 11.75 3.98
CA SER A 397 4.12 12.09 2.99
C SER A 397 4.68 10.84 2.30
N ALA A 398 4.89 10.90 1.00
CA ALA A 398 5.64 9.90 0.24
C ALA A 398 7.10 9.74 0.71
N GLY A 399 7.67 10.77 1.34
CA GLY A 399 9.00 10.73 1.95
C GLY A 399 9.02 10.10 3.35
N MET A 400 7.90 9.56 3.85
CA MET A 400 7.71 9.04 5.21
C MET A 400 7.90 10.09 6.31
N VAL A 401 6.81 10.46 6.99
CA VAL A 401 6.80 11.40 8.11
C VAL A 401 7.76 10.93 9.20
N ARG A 402 8.63 11.82 9.71
CA ARG A 402 9.53 11.61 10.87
C ARG A 402 8.77 11.92 12.17
N PRO A 403 8.35 10.93 12.98
CA PRO A 403 7.59 11.19 14.21
C PRO A 403 8.36 12.08 15.19
N GLU A 404 9.69 11.99 15.21
CA GLU A 404 10.58 12.80 16.04
C GLU A 404 10.54 14.30 15.71
N SER A 405 10.03 14.69 14.53
CA SER A 405 9.81 16.11 14.19
C SER A 405 8.49 16.67 14.74
N CYS A 406 7.56 15.80 15.13
CA CYS A 406 6.23 16.18 15.61
C CYS A 406 6.22 16.27 17.15
N VAL A 407 6.84 17.33 17.68
CA VAL A 407 7.03 17.54 19.12
C VAL A 407 6.09 18.60 19.69
N ALA A 408 6.18 18.86 21.00
CA ALA A 408 5.43 19.95 21.63
C ALA A 408 5.68 21.30 20.91
N GLY A 409 4.60 22.05 20.67
CA GLY A 409 4.66 23.36 20.02
C GLY A 409 4.51 23.36 18.49
N VAL A 410 4.51 22.19 17.82
CA VAL A 410 4.19 22.11 16.38
C VAL A 410 2.72 22.43 16.08
N PHE A 411 1.84 22.16 17.05
CA PHE A 411 0.44 22.57 17.02
C PHE A 411 0.22 23.83 17.84
N GLY A 412 -0.66 24.71 17.35
CA GLY A 412 -1.25 25.81 18.11
C GLY A 412 -2.76 25.62 18.21
N LEU A 413 -3.35 25.99 19.35
CA LEU A 413 -4.79 25.95 19.58
C LEU A 413 -5.28 27.35 19.92
N ARG A 414 -6.37 27.80 19.29
CA ARG A 414 -7.12 28.98 19.69
C ARG A 414 -8.55 28.59 20.07
N VAL A 415 -9.02 29.15 21.19
CA VAL A 415 -10.41 28.99 21.67
C VAL A 415 -10.97 30.40 21.88
N GLY A 416 -12.03 30.75 21.15
CA GLY A 416 -12.57 32.12 21.18
C GLY A 416 -11.53 33.20 20.83
N GLY A 417 -10.60 32.89 19.93
CA GLY A 417 -9.49 33.78 19.54
C GLY A 417 -8.30 33.82 20.51
N VAL A 418 -8.39 33.18 21.68
CA VAL A 418 -7.32 33.16 22.68
C VAL A 418 -6.45 31.92 22.50
N ALA A 419 -5.14 32.11 22.43
CA ALA A 419 -4.18 31.01 22.32
C ALA A 419 -4.14 30.18 23.62
N ARG A 420 -4.21 28.85 23.47
CA ARG A 420 -3.98 27.89 24.55
C ARG A 420 -2.56 27.32 24.44
N ALA A 421 -1.87 27.24 25.56
CA ALA A 421 -0.53 26.66 25.68
C ALA A 421 -0.60 25.23 26.24
N GLY A 422 0.54 24.53 26.29
CA GLY A 422 0.67 23.24 26.98
C GLY A 422 0.09 22.04 26.22
N LEU A 423 -0.04 22.13 24.90
CA LEU A 423 -0.49 20.99 24.08
C LEU A 423 0.55 19.88 24.10
N ALA A 424 0.15 18.70 24.61
CA ALA A 424 0.96 17.50 24.50
C ALA A 424 0.68 16.81 23.16
N VAL A 425 1.70 16.20 22.57
CA VAL A 425 1.59 15.49 21.29
C VAL A 425 2.18 14.09 21.46
N GLU A 426 1.42 13.09 21.05
CA GLU A 426 1.86 11.70 21.03
C GLU A 426 1.65 11.11 19.65
N MET A 427 2.66 10.43 19.11
CA MET A 427 2.61 9.82 17.79
C MET A 427 2.11 8.37 17.87
N SER A 428 1.28 7.97 16.90
CA SER A 428 0.73 6.61 16.79
C SER A 428 1.78 5.51 16.58
N ASP A 429 2.98 5.90 16.12
CA ASP A 429 4.16 5.05 15.99
C ASP A 429 5.40 5.96 16.05
N ALA A 430 6.45 5.50 16.73
CA ALA A 430 7.71 6.23 16.84
C ALA A 430 8.60 6.09 15.58
N ARG A 431 8.28 5.15 14.68
CA ARG A 431 9.05 4.89 13.46
C ARG A 431 8.53 5.73 12.29
N PRO A 432 9.39 6.13 11.34
CA PRO A 432 8.95 6.81 10.12
C PRO A 432 7.91 6.03 9.32
N GLY A 433 6.98 6.71 8.66
CA GLY A 433 6.07 6.06 7.71
C GLY A 433 5.17 7.02 6.93
N GLY A 434 4.56 6.49 5.87
CA GLY A 434 3.77 7.29 4.92
C GLY A 434 2.48 7.87 5.50
N TYR A 435 1.96 7.27 6.58
CA TYR A 435 0.81 7.75 7.34
C TYR A 435 1.11 7.64 8.83
N ARG A 436 1.01 8.76 9.56
CA ARG A 436 1.19 8.81 11.02
C ARG A 436 0.12 9.67 11.65
N VAL A 437 -0.33 9.32 12.84
CA VAL A 437 -1.36 10.09 13.55
C VAL A 437 -0.74 10.71 14.79
N ALA A 438 -0.87 12.02 14.90
CA ALA A 438 -0.53 12.77 16.10
C ALA A 438 -1.78 12.94 16.96
N ALA A 439 -1.76 12.41 18.19
CA ALA A 439 -2.76 12.68 19.21
C ALA A 439 -2.37 13.95 19.98
N VAL A 440 -3.03 15.07 19.65
CA VAL A 440 -2.88 16.35 20.33
C VAL A 440 -3.81 16.38 21.54
N ARG A 441 -3.22 16.37 22.73
CA ARG A 441 -3.94 16.33 24.01
C ARG A 441 -4.03 17.74 24.60
N ILE A 442 -5.23 18.09 25.05
CA ILE A 442 -5.59 19.37 25.64
C ILE A 442 -6.07 19.11 27.06
N GLU A 443 -5.38 19.66 28.05
CA GLU A 443 -5.68 19.51 29.48
C GLU A 443 -5.63 20.89 30.19
N PRO A 444 -6.68 21.26 30.96
CA PRO A 444 -7.95 20.56 31.09
C PRO A 444 -8.70 20.49 29.75
N GLY A 445 -9.57 19.50 29.60
CA GLY A 445 -10.37 19.31 28.40
C GLY A 445 -11.28 20.50 28.11
N LEU A 446 -11.63 20.65 26.84
CA LEU A 446 -12.51 21.70 26.36
C LEU A 446 -13.98 21.31 26.60
N THR A 447 -14.79 22.25 27.05
CA THR A 447 -16.26 22.12 27.06
C THR A 447 -16.82 22.04 25.63
N ALA A 448 -18.05 21.54 25.46
CA ALA A 448 -18.67 21.47 24.14
C ALA A 448 -18.76 22.85 23.46
N GLU A 449 -19.05 23.90 24.25
CA GLU A 449 -19.06 25.29 23.80
C GLU A 449 -17.68 25.78 23.38
N GLU A 450 -16.62 25.42 24.11
CA GLU A 450 -15.24 25.79 23.76
C GLU A 450 -14.72 25.04 22.53
N VAL A 451 -15.10 23.78 22.35
CA VAL A 451 -14.70 23.01 21.16
C VAL A 451 -15.34 23.63 19.92
N LYS A 452 -16.57 24.13 20.03
CA LYS A 452 -17.25 24.78 18.90
C LYS A 452 -16.49 26.03 18.43
N GLY A 453 -15.97 25.97 17.22
CA GLY A 453 -15.21 27.08 16.64
C GLY A 453 -13.77 27.20 17.16
N ALA A 454 -13.29 26.25 17.98
CA ALA A 454 -11.86 26.19 18.28
C ALA A 454 -11.06 25.88 17.01
N GLU A 455 -9.88 26.48 16.93
CA GLU A 455 -8.98 26.38 15.78
C GLU A 455 -7.71 25.65 16.19
N LEU A 456 -7.42 24.52 15.55
CA LEU A 456 -6.14 23.84 15.66
C LEU A 456 -5.30 24.15 14.42
N THR A 457 -4.06 24.60 14.60
CA THR A 457 -3.13 24.88 13.51
C THR A 457 -1.91 23.99 13.62
N LEU A 458 -1.60 23.21 12.59
CA LEU A 458 -0.27 22.66 12.36
C LEU A 458 0.61 23.77 11.79
N LYS A 459 1.67 24.16 12.49
CA LYS A 459 2.60 25.20 12.02
C LYS A 459 3.42 24.68 10.85
N GLY A 460 3.44 25.43 9.75
CA GLY A 460 4.18 25.06 8.55
C GLY A 460 5.68 24.93 8.79
N GLY A 461 6.32 23.97 8.14
CA GLY A 461 7.77 23.81 8.19
C GLY A 461 8.30 23.07 9.43
N MET A 462 7.46 22.76 10.43
CA MET A 462 7.92 22.16 11.69
C MET A 462 7.96 20.63 11.67
N VAL A 463 7.06 19.99 10.92
CA VAL A 463 7.06 18.53 10.73
C VAL A 463 7.71 18.21 9.40
N SER A 464 8.63 17.25 9.39
CA SER A 464 9.38 16.83 8.20
C SER A 464 9.28 15.34 7.93
N ASP A 465 9.70 14.94 6.73
CA ASP A 465 9.81 13.55 6.31
C ASP A 465 11.28 13.11 6.16
N LEU A 466 11.51 11.83 5.82
CA LEU A 466 12.87 11.32 5.64
C LEU A 466 13.60 12.01 4.48
N ALA A 467 12.88 12.43 3.44
CA ALA A 467 13.42 13.17 2.31
C ALA A 467 13.76 14.63 2.64
N GLY A 468 13.38 15.13 3.83
CA GLY A 468 13.58 16.50 4.27
C GLY A 468 12.54 17.48 3.71
N GLN A 469 11.46 17.00 3.08
CA GLN A 469 10.30 17.85 2.79
C GLN A 469 9.59 18.17 4.11
N THR A 470 8.96 19.33 4.17
CA THR A 470 8.20 19.76 5.34
C THR A 470 6.71 19.82 5.03
N LEU A 471 5.89 19.51 6.02
CA LEU A 471 4.44 19.61 5.88
C LEU A 471 4.01 21.08 5.84
N PRO A 472 3.03 21.42 4.97
CA PRO A 472 2.50 22.77 4.90
C PRO A 472 1.72 23.12 6.17
N GLU A 473 1.59 24.43 6.42
CA GLU A 473 0.69 24.92 7.45
C GLU A 473 -0.76 24.55 7.13
N ALA A 474 -1.50 24.10 8.13
CA ALA A 474 -2.92 23.78 8.01
C ALA A 474 -3.65 24.18 9.28
N THR A 475 -4.80 24.85 9.13
CA THR A 475 -5.69 25.23 10.23
C THR A 475 -7.03 24.54 10.05
N TRP A 476 -7.57 23.97 11.13
CA TRP A 476 -8.88 23.35 11.17
C TRP A 476 -9.75 24.01 12.23
N THR A 477 -10.95 24.43 11.83
CA THR A 477 -11.99 24.90 12.74
C THR A 477 -12.89 23.75 13.12
N PHE A 478 -13.13 23.55 14.42
CA PHE A 478 -13.95 22.47 14.91
C PHE A 478 -15.45 22.79 14.82
N THR A 479 -16.19 21.85 14.24
CA THR A 479 -17.65 21.90 14.08
C THR A 479 -18.25 20.58 14.51
N GLU A 480 -19.50 20.61 14.96
CA GLU A 480 -20.26 19.42 15.33
C GLU A 480 -21.24 19.08 14.20
N SER A 481 -21.28 17.81 13.80
CA SER A 481 -22.24 17.28 12.84
C SER A 481 -22.67 15.89 13.30
N GLU A 482 -23.97 15.66 13.41
CA GLU A 482 -24.55 14.36 13.79
C GLU A 482 -24.01 13.82 15.14
N GLY A 483 -23.69 14.72 16.07
CA GLY A 483 -23.11 14.37 17.38
C GLY A 483 -21.62 14.02 17.35
N GLU A 484 -20.94 14.20 16.21
CA GLU A 484 -19.50 14.02 16.07
C GLU A 484 -18.79 15.34 15.80
N TRP A 485 -17.66 15.54 16.49
CA TRP A 485 -16.76 16.67 16.25
C TRP A 485 -15.84 16.42 15.07
N ARG A 486 -15.73 17.40 14.17
CA ARG A 486 -14.92 17.36 12.95
C ARG A 486 -14.09 18.63 12.80
N GLY A 487 -12.86 18.48 12.31
CA GLY A 487 -12.03 19.61 11.89
C GLY A 487 -12.25 19.95 10.43
N VAL A 488 -12.86 21.12 10.17
CA VAL A 488 -13.04 21.64 8.82
C VAL A 488 -11.81 22.46 8.47
N PRO A 489 -11.05 22.12 7.42
CA PRO A 489 -9.89 22.90 7.03
C PRO A 489 -10.34 24.29 6.58
N GLU A 490 -9.62 25.34 6.99
CA GLU A 490 -9.80 26.67 6.40
C GLU A 490 -9.48 26.58 4.90
N ARG A 491 -10.43 26.97 4.05
CA ARG A 491 -10.17 27.12 2.62
C ARG A 491 -9.22 28.30 2.44
N ARG A 492 -8.00 28.03 1.99
CA ARG A 492 -7.09 29.05 1.47
C ARG A 492 -7.45 29.44 0.05
#